data_AF-A0A6N8HUH4-F1
#
_entry.id   AF-A0A6N8HUH4-F1
#
_cell.length_a   1.000
_cell.length_b   1.000
_cell.length_c   1.000
_cell.angle_alpha   90.00
_cell.angle_beta   90.00
_cell.angle_gamma   90.00
#
_symmetry.space_group_name_H-M   'P 1'
#
loop_
_entity.id
_entity.type
_entity.pdbx_description
1 polymer ?
#
loop_
_entity_poly.entity_id
_entity_poly.type
_entity_poly.pdbx_seq_one_letter_code
_entity_poly.pdbx_strand_id
1 'polypeptide(L)'
;MKGVSELNNLALHNNSLQPTSPVKPEEKSHHFSELLKGAIETVNQAQNHSDQKTQALAAGKTDDLHDVMITAQKAGIMLETSVQIQQKAIDAYNEIMRMQI
;
A
#
# COMPACT_ATOMS: atom_id res chain seq x y z
N MET A 1 -19.22 53.32 -6.31
CA MET A 1 -19.32 52.53 -5.07
C MET A 1 -19.34 51.05 -5.44
N LYS A 2 -18.18 50.50 -5.83
CA LYS A 2 -17.91 49.07 -5.92
C LYS A 2 -17.16 48.73 -4.64
N GLY A 3 -17.70 47.89 -3.76
CA GLY A 3 -16.96 47.58 -2.52
C GLY A 3 -17.72 47.00 -1.33
N VAL A 4 -18.99 46.56 -1.45
CA VAL A 4 -19.65 45.88 -0.32
C VAL A 4 -20.54 44.70 -0.70
N SER A 5 -20.50 44.21 -1.95
CA SER A 5 -21.30 43.05 -2.37
C SER A 5 -20.46 41.80 -2.69
N GLU A 6 -19.17 41.81 -2.36
CA GLU A 6 -18.24 40.69 -2.68
C GLU A 6 -17.78 39.88 -1.45
N LEU A 7 -18.39 40.08 -0.27
CA LEU A 7 -18.07 39.31 0.95
C LEU A 7 -19.14 38.29 1.35
N ASN A 8 -20.16 38.02 0.53
CA ASN A 8 -21.12 36.95 0.78
C ASN A 8 -20.83 35.71 -0.09
N ASN A 9 -19.57 35.28 -0.16
CA ASN A 9 -19.19 34.04 -0.84
C ASN A 9 -18.14 33.22 -0.08
N LEU A 10 -18.18 33.23 1.26
CA LEU A 10 -17.36 32.35 2.10
C LEU A 10 -18.13 31.93 3.35
N ALA A 11 -19.22 31.17 3.20
CA ALA A 11 -19.67 30.21 4.19
C ALA A 11 -20.81 29.37 3.60
N LEU A 12 -20.73 28.05 3.83
CA LEU A 12 -21.81 27.06 3.65
C LEU A 12 -21.94 26.40 2.26
N HIS A 13 -20.89 25.71 1.84
CA HIS A 13 -21.04 24.42 1.14
C HIS A 13 -20.57 23.29 2.06
N ASN A 14 -21.34 23.02 3.12
CA ASN A 14 -21.17 21.81 3.91
C ASN A 14 -21.91 20.68 3.19
N ASN A 15 -21.21 20.04 2.24
CA ASN A 15 -21.69 18.84 1.57
C ASN A 15 -21.98 17.79 2.65
N SER A 16 -23.25 17.47 2.77
CA SER A 16 -23.81 16.55 3.73
C SER A 16 -23.03 15.24 3.71
N LEU A 17 -22.43 14.89 4.86
CA LEU A 17 -22.01 13.53 5.15
C LEU A 17 -23.26 12.65 5.13
N GLN A 18 -23.57 12.11 3.95
CA GLN A 18 -24.52 11.02 3.82
C GLN A 18 -23.96 9.83 4.61
N PRO A 19 -24.71 9.27 5.57
CA PRO A 19 -24.31 8.04 6.23
C PRO A 19 -24.28 6.94 5.18
N THR A 20 -23.10 6.42 4.87
CA THR A 20 -22.95 5.22 4.05
C THR A 20 -23.69 4.10 4.76
N SER A 21 -24.74 3.59 4.11
CA SER A 21 -25.53 2.47 4.61
C SER A 21 -24.62 1.28 4.96
N PRO A 22 -24.98 0.46 5.96
CA PRO A 22 -24.15 -0.66 6.39
C PRO A 22 -24.07 -1.69 5.25
N VAL A 23 -22.95 -1.68 4.52
CA VAL A 23 -22.65 -2.66 3.48
C VAL A 23 -22.67 -4.06 4.11
N LYS A 24 -23.61 -4.88 3.63
CA LYS A 24 -23.87 -6.24 4.11
C LYS A 24 -22.59 -7.09 3.97
N PRO A 25 -22.26 -7.97 4.94
CA PRO A 25 -21.02 -8.75 4.92
C PRO A 25 -20.79 -9.58 3.65
N GLU A 26 -21.87 -9.97 2.95
CA GLU A 26 -21.83 -10.79 1.73
C GLU A 26 -21.18 -10.05 0.53
N GLU A 27 -21.43 -8.75 0.35
CA GLU A 27 -20.85 -7.97 -0.76
C GLU A 27 -19.34 -7.74 -0.57
N LYS A 28 -18.87 -7.63 0.68
CA LYS A 28 -17.44 -7.49 1.00
C LYS A 28 -16.64 -8.75 0.69
N SER A 29 -17.24 -9.94 0.89
CA SER A 29 -16.60 -11.22 0.57
C SER A 29 -16.43 -11.41 -0.94
N HIS A 30 -17.41 -11.01 -1.75
CA HIS A 30 -17.30 -11.06 -3.21
C HIS A 30 -16.19 -10.14 -3.74
N HIS A 31 -16.12 -8.89 -3.25
CA HIS A 31 -15.04 -7.98 -3.63
C HIS A 31 -13.66 -8.47 -3.18
N PHE A 32 -13.54 -9.11 -2.02
CA PHE A 32 -12.28 -9.69 -1.58
C PHE A 32 -11.84 -10.85 -2.50
N SER A 33 -12.75 -11.74 -2.89
CA SER A 33 -12.44 -12.83 -3.82
C SER A 33 -12.03 -12.32 -5.21
N GLU A 34 -12.65 -11.25 -5.70
CA GLU A 34 -12.27 -10.60 -6.98
C GLU A 34 -10.88 -9.96 -6.90
N LEU A 35 -10.59 -9.24 -5.81
CA LEU A 35 -9.27 -8.66 -5.57
C LEU A 35 -8.20 -9.74 -5.43
N LEU A 36 -8.49 -10.83 -4.72
CA LEU A 36 -7.58 -11.96 -4.56
C LEU A 36 -7.29 -12.64 -5.90
N LYS A 37 -8.32 -12.83 -6.73
CA LYS A 37 -8.15 -13.41 -8.08
C LYS A 37 -7.30 -12.50 -8.97
N GLY A 38 -7.55 -11.19 -8.97
CA GLY A 38 -6.74 -10.22 -9.69
C GLY A 38 -5.29 -10.16 -9.19
N ALA A 39 -5.08 -10.30 -7.88
CA ALA A 39 -3.74 -10.36 -7.30
C ALA A 39 -2.97 -11.61 -7.74
N ILE A 40 -3.61 -12.79 -7.74
CA ILE A 40 -3.00 -14.04 -8.21
C ILE A 40 -2.62 -13.93 -9.70
N GLU A 41 -3.47 -13.33 -10.51
CA GLU A 41 -3.21 -13.14 -11.94
C GLU A 41 -2.07 -12.14 -12.19
N THR A 42 -1.98 -11.09 -11.37
CA THR A 42 -0.86 -10.13 -11.39
C THR A 42 0.47 -10.81 -11.00
N VAL A 43 0.45 -11.68 -9.99
CA VAL A 43 1.64 -12.45 -9.59
C VAL A 43 2.09 -13.39 -10.70
N ASN A 44 1.15 -14.05 -11.38
CA ASN A 44 1.48 -14.92 -12.51
C ASN A 44 2.15 -14.14 -13.66
N GLN A 45 1.64 -12.96 -13.98
CA GLN A 45 2.25 -12.08 -14.98
C GLN A 45 3.64 -11.59 -14.54
N ALA A 46 3.80 -11.23 -13.27
CA ALA A 46 5.09 -10.80 -12.72
C ALA A 46 6.13 -11.93 -12.75
N GLN A 47 5.72 -13.17 -12.45
CA GLN A 47 6.57 -14.36 -12.53
C GLN A 47 7.10 -14.56 -13.97
N ASN A 48 6.20 -14.53 -14.96
CA ASN A 48 6.56 -14.74 -16.36
C ASN A 48 7.52 -13.64 -16.89
N HIS A 49 7.29 -12.39 -16.48
CA HIS A 49 8.19 -11.28 -16.79
C HIS A 49 9.55 -11.44 -16.08
N SER A 50 9.55 -11.92 -14.83
CA SER A 50 10.78 -12.21 -14.08
C SER A 50 11.59 -13.33 -14.73
N ASP A 51 10.94 -14.35 -15.28
CA ASP A 51 11.61 -15.45 -15.98
C ASP A 51 12.28 -14.96 -17.26
N GLN A 52 11.59 -14.11 -18.04
CA GLN A 52 12.18 -13.45 -19.22
C GLN A 52 13.38 -12.57 -18.85
N LYS A 53 13.28 -11.80 -17.75
CA LYS A 53 14.39 -10.95 -17.29
C LYS A 53 15.55 -11.76 -16.72
N THR A 54 15.28 -12.86 -16.03
CA THR A 54 16.30 -13.80 -15.53
C THR A 54 17.05 -14.44 -16.70
N GLN A 55 16.34 -14.81 -17.76
CA GLN A 55 16.94 -15.33 -18.99
C GLN A 55 17.82 -14.28 -19.69
N ALA A 56 17.42 -13.00 -19.66
CA ALA A 56 18.22 -11.88 -20.16
C ALA A 56 19.42 -11.53 -19.25
N LEU A 57 19.32 -11.73 -17.93
CA LEU A 57 20.41 -11.53 -16.96
C LEU A 57 21.47 -12.63 -17.03
N ALA A 58 21.06 -13.89 -17.27
CA ALA A 58 21.98 -15.00 -17.53
C ALA A 58 22.86 -14.77 -18.78
N ALA A 59 22.49 -13.81 -19.64
CA ALA A 59 23.31 -13.35 -20.77
C ALA A 59 24.47 -12.40 -20.36
N GLY A 60 24.69 -12.14 -19.07
CA GLY A 60 25.97 -11.66 -18.55
C GLY A 60 26.22 -10.15 -18.57
N LYS A 61 25.18 -9.32 -18.44
CA LYS A 61 25.37 -7.89 -18.12
C LYS A 61 25.30 -7.69 -16.61
N THR A 62 26.37 -7.27 -15.96
CA THR A 62 26.47 -5.96 -15.27
C THR A 62 27.83 -5.83 -14.58
N ASP A 63 28.41 -4.65 -14.75
CA ASP A 63 29.75 -4.17 -14.40
C ASP A 63 29.59 -3.12 -13.29
N ASP A 64 29.44 -3.50 -12.01
CA ASP A 64 29.42 -2.50 -10.91
C ASP A 64 29.51 -3.12 -9.51
N LEU A 65 30.73 -3.42 -9.06
CA LEU A 65 30.98 -3.91 -7.69
C LEU A 65 30.57 -2.91 -6.61
N HIS A 66 30.58 -1.60 -6.92
CA HIS A 66 30.16 -0.54 -5.99
C HIS A 66 28.65 -0.60 -5.69
N ASP A 67 27.84 -0.92 -6.70
CA ASP A 67 26.39 -0.99 -6.55
C ASP A 67 25.97 -2.19 -5.69
N VAL A 68 26.74 -3.29 -5.74
CA VAL A 68 26.54 -4.45 -4.85
C VAL A 68 26.79 -4.08 -3.38
N MET A 69 27.84 -3.32 -3.07
CA MET A 69 28.10 -2.86 -1.70
C MET A 69 27.02 -1.91 -1.19
N ILE A 70 26.60 -0.95 -2.01
CA ILE A 70 25.52 0.00 -1.67
C ILE A 70 24.21 -0.76 -1.43
N THR A 71 23.90 -1.72 -2.31
CA THR A 71 22.70 -2.56 -2.20
C THR A 71 22.73 -3.42 -0.94
N ALA A 72 23.88 -4.01 -0.61
CA ALA A 72 24.05 -4.79 0.62
C ALA A 72 23.84 -3.94 1.88
N GLN A 73 24.40 -2.72 1.92
CA GLN A 73 24.18 -1.79 3.04
C GLN A 73 22.71 -1.37 3.15
N LYS A 74 22.06 -1.06 2.03
CA LYS A 74 20.64 -0.70 1.99
C LYS A 74 19.74 -1.86 2.45
N ALA A 75 20.06 -3.08 2.03
CA ALA A 75 19.33 -4.28 2.45
C ALA A 75 19.41 -4.51 3.96
N GLY A 76 20.59 -4.30 4.57
CA GLY A 76 20.77 -4.39 6.02
C GLY A 76 19.86 -3.42 6.79
N ILE A 77 19.81 -2.15 6.37
CA ILE A 77 18.96 -1.12 7.01
C ILE A 77 17.47 -1.46 6.84
N MET A 78 17.07 -1.93 5.66
CA MET A 78 15.67 -2.32 5.41
C MET A 78 15.25 -3.53 6.23
N LEU A 79 16.15 -4.50 6.44
CA LEU A 79 15.88 -5.66 7.28
C LEU A 79 15.66 -5.25 8.74
N GLU A 80 16.55 -4.41 9.28
CA GLU A 80 16.41 -3.88 10.64
C GLU A 80 15.10 -3.11 10.82
N THR A 81 14.76 -2.28 9.85
CA THR A 81 13.48 -1.54 9.83
C THR A 81 12.28 -2.49 9.78
N SER A 82 12.37 -3.59 9.04
CA SER A 82 11.29 -4.57 8.91
C SER A 82 11.00 -5.28 10.24
N VAL A 83 12.06 -5.59 11.00
CA VAL A 83 11.92 -6.16 12.36
C VAL A 83 11.18 -5.18 13.29
N GLN A 84 11.51 -3.89 13.22
CA GLN A 84 10.84 -2.87 14.03
C GLN A 84 9.36 -2.71 13.65
N ILE A 85 9.04 -2.77 12.35
CA ILE A 85 7.65 -2.73 11.86
C ILE A 85 6.88 -3.97 12.32
N GLN A 86 7.48 -5.16 12.23
CA GLN A 86 6.87 -6.40 12.70
C GLN A 86 6.53 -6.31 14.19
N GLN A 87 7.46 -5.82 15.01
CA GLN A 87 7.22 -5.65 16.45
C GLN A 87 6.06 -4.69 16.71
N LYS A 88 6.04 -3.52 16.05
CA LYS A 88 4.93 -2.56 16.18
C LYS A 88 3.59 -3.11 15.72
N ALA A 89 3.57 -3.98 14.71
CA ALA A 89 2.34 -4.63 14.26
C ALA A 89 1.81 -5.64 15.30
N ILE A 90 2.70 -6.40 15.94
CA ILE A 90 2.35 -7.30 17.05
C ILE A 90 1.81 -6.49 18.24
N ASP A 91 2.48 -5.38 18.59
CA ASP A 91 2.06 -4.50 19.67
C ASP A 91 0.67 -3.89 19.39
N ALA A 92 0.42 -3.42 18.17
CA ALA A 92 -0.87 -2.88 17.74
C ALA A 92 -1.98 -3.94 17.79
N TYR A 93 -1.68 -5.19 17.39
CA TYR A 93 -2.63 -6.29 17.51
C TYR A 93 -2.99 -6.58 18.97
N ASN A 94 -1.97 -6.65 19.84
CA ASN A 94 -2.17 -6.88 21.27
C ASN A 94 -2.98 -5.76 21.93
N GLU A 95 -2.75 -4.50 21.55
CA GLU A 95 -3.50 -3.36 22.07
C GLU A 95 -4.99 -3.42 21.69
N ILE A 96 -5.31 -3.76 20.43
CA ILE A 96 -6.71 -3.94 19.98
C ILE A 96 -7.40 -5.07 20.76
N MET A 97 -6.69 -6.16 21.06
CA MET A 97 -7.24 -7.26 21.86
C MET A 97 -7.50 -6.86 23.32
N ARG A 98 -6.68 -5.95 23.88
CA ARG A 98 -6.88 -5.41 25.23
C ARG A 98 -8.02 -4.40 25.34
N MET A 99 -8.44 -3.78 24.24
CA MET A 99 -9.61 -2.89 24.21
C MET A 99 -10.96 -3.63 24.15
N GLN A 100 -10.98 -4.91 23.78
CA GLN A 100 -12.22 -5.68 23.54
C GLN A 100 -12.67 -6.54 24.73
N ILE A 101 -11.92 -6.57 25.84
CA ILE A 101 -12.33 -7.21 27.10
C ILE A 101 -13.01 -6.25 28.06
#